data_AF-A0A3L8D315-F1
#
_entry.id   AF-A0A3L8D315-F1
#
_cell.length_a   1.000
_cell.length_b   1.000
_cell.length_c   1.000
_cell.angle_alpha   90.00
_cell.angle_beta   90.00
_cell.angle_gamma   90.00
#
_symmetry.space_group_name_H-M   'P 1'
#
loop_
_entity.id
_entity.type
_entity.pdbx_description
1 polymer ?
#
loop_
_entity_poly.entity_id
_entity_poly.type
_entity_poly.pdbx_seq_one_letter_code
_entity_poly.pdbx_strand_id
1 'polypeptide(L)'
;VYGQAVTRVDHLGSFACRNMYNRENGARSQHASANALDIAGFRLADGRSVNVLKDWPKDNKDAQFLRQVRDGACEMFSVVLSPDYNAAHRNHFHVDVGGWSVCR
;
A
#
# COMPACT_ATOMS: atom_id res chain seq x y z
N VAL A 1 4.27 14.56 8.61
CA VAL A 1 4.64 14.15 10.00
C VAL A 1 6.08 14.51 10.41
N TYR A 2 7.12 14.04 9.72
CA TYR A 2 8.51 14.10 10.24
C TYR A 2 9.38 15.26 9.72
N GLY A 3 8.95 15.99 8.68
CA GLY A 3 9.79 17.00 8.02
C GLY A 3 11.05 16.42 7.36
N GLN A 4 11.09 15.10 7.15
CA GLN A 4 12.20 14.37 6.52
C GLN A 4 11.77 13.90 5.13
N ALA A 5 12.70 13.93 4.18
CA ALA A 5 12.47 13.36 2.86
C ALA A 5 12.32 11.83 2.95
N VAL A 6 11.43 11.26 2.12
CA VAL A 6 11.39 9.83 1.86
C VAL A 6 12.53 9.51 0.89
N THR A 7 13.44 8.63 1.29
CA THR A 7 14.61 8.22 0.49
C THR A 7 14.42 6.85 -0.17
N ARG A 8 13.47 6.05 0.31
CA ARG A 8 13.15 4.73 -0.27
C ARG A 8 11.71 4.31 0.05
N VAL A 9 11.11 3.61 -0.91
CA VAL A 9 9.86 2.86 -0.75
C VAL A 9 10.20 1.38 -0.77
N ASP A 10 9.84 0.67 0.29
CA ASP A 10 9.94 -0.80 0.37
C ASP A 10 8.63 -1.38 -0.16
N HIS A 11 8.69 -2.22 -1.21
CA HIS A 11 7.51 -2.77 -1.89
C HIS A 11 7.57 -4.30 -2.02
N LEU A 12 6.41 -4.93 -2.18
CA LEU A 12 6.26 -6.39 -2.34
C LEU A 12 6.13 -6.81 -3.81
N GLY A 13 5.94 -5.86 -4.72
CA GLY A 13 5.94 -6.11 -6.16
C GLY A 13 4.92 -5.27 -6.90
N SER A 14 5.04 -5.26 -8.23
CA SER A 14 4.10 -4.60 -9.14
C SER A 14 3.50 -5.58 -10.15
N PHE A 15 4.34 -6.44 -10.75
CA PHE A 15 3.86 -7.43 -11.72
C PHE A 15 3.69 -8.82 -11.10
N ALA A 16 2.51 -9.42 -11.32
CA ALA A 16 2.24 -10.84 -11.12
C ALA A 16 1.05 -11.25 -11.98
N CYS A 17 1.27 -12.08 -13.01
CA CYS A 17 0.20 -12.55 -13.90
C CYS A 17 -0.70 -13.57 -13.17
N ARG A 18 -1.76 -13.06 -12.51
CA ARG A 18 -2.70 -13.88 -11.73
C ARG A 18 -4.09 -13.26 -11.68
N ASN A 19 -5.07 -14.08 -11.33
CA ASN A 19 -6.40 -13.59 -10.94
C ASN A 19 -6.34 -12.98 -9.54
N MET A 20 -7.37 -12.19 -9.20
CA MET A 20 -7.55 -11.68 -7.85
C MET A 20 -7.56 -12.82 -6.83
N TYR A 21 -6.86 -12.64 -5.70
CA TYR A 21 -6.71 -13.64 -4.65
C TYR A 21 -6.16 -15.00 -5.10
N ASN A 22 -5.44 -15.08 -6.23
CA ASN A 22 -4.92 -16.32 -6.81
C ASN A 22 -6.01 -17.37 -7.14
N ARG A 23 -7.26 -16.95 -7.37
CA ARG A 23 -8.34 -17.87 -7.73
C ARG A 23 -8.10 -18.48 -9.11
N GLU A 24 -8.52 -19.72 -9.31
CA GLU A 24 -8.44 -20.40 -10.61
C GLU A 24 -9.24 -19.64 -11.68
N ASN A 25 -10.46 -19.20 -11.32
CA ASN A 25 -11.36 -18.44 -12.18
C ASN A 25 -11.72 -17.08 -11.56
N GLY A 26 -11.98 -16.08 -12.40
CA GLY A 26 -12.45 -14.75 -11.98
C GLY A 26 -11.69 -13.59 -12.61
N ALA A 27 -11.91 -12.39 -12.07
CA ALA A 27 -11.30 -11.17 -12.59
C ALA A 27 -9.76 -11.19 -12.47
N ARG A 28 -9.08 -10.64 -13.48
CA ARG A 28 -7.63 -10.42 -13.47
C ARG A 28 -7.28 -9.33 -12.47
N SER A 29 -6.23 -9.58 -11.67
CA SER A 29 -5.69 -8.57 -10.77
C SER A 29 -5.03 -7.44 -11.57
N GLN A 30 -5.02 -6.22 -11.05
CA GLN A 30 -4.24 -5.11 -11.65
C GLN A 30 -2.73 -5.37 -11.64
N HIS A 31 -2.23 -6.27 -10.78
CA HIS A 31 -0.85 -6.76 -10.88
C HIS A 31 -0.57 -7.56 -12.16
N ALA A 32 -1.58 -8.15 -12.79
CA ALA A 32 -1.38 -8.95 -14.00
C ALA A 32 -0.91 -8.12 -15.20
N SER A 33 -1.13 -6.79 -15.16
CA SER A 33 -0.67 -5.83 -16.15
C SER A 33 0.33 -4.81 -15.59
N ALA A 34 0.89 -5.04 -14.39
CA ALA A 34 1.73 -4.07 -13.67
C ALA A 34 1.06 -2.70 -13.43
N ASN A 35 -0.28 -2.66 -13.36
CA ASN A 35 -1.05 -1.45 -13.05
C ASN A 35 -1.27 -1.25 -11.54
N ALA A 36 -0.58 -2.04 -10.72
CA ALA A 36 -0.67 -2.00 -9.27
C ALA A 36 0.72 -2.05 -8.62
N LEU A 37 0.79 -1.60 -7.37
CA LEU A 37 1.99 -1.67 -6.53
C LEU A 37 1.58 -2.00 -5.09
N ASP A 38 2.28 -2.94 -4.47
CA ASP A 38 2.11 -3.27 -3.06
C ASP A 38 3.23 -2.62 -2.23
N ILE A 39 2.93 -1.62 -1.42
CA ILE A 39 3.90 -0.86 -0.61
C ILE A 39 3.92 -1.38 0.83
N ALA A 40 5.08 -1.85 1.29
CA ALA A 40 5.25 -2.41 2.64
C ALA A 40 5.84 -1.40 3.66
N GLY A 41 6.45 -0.31 3.21
CA GLY A 41 7.03 0.69 4.10
C GLY A 41 7.90 1.73 3.41
N PHE A 42 8.54 2.57 4.23
CA PHE A 42 9.30 3.74 3.81
C PHE A 42 10.59 3.89 4.62
N ARG A 43 11.64 4.40 3.98
CA ARG A 43 12.85 4.90 4.66
C ARG A 43 12.94 6.41 4.50
N LEU A 44 13.29 7.08 5.58
CA LEU A 44 13.47 8.54 5.62
C LEU A 44 14.95 8.91 5.61
N ALA A 45 15.24 10.16 5.26
CA ALA A 45 16.61 10.67 5.17
C ALA A 45 17.40 10.61 6.49
N ASP A 46 16.71 10.63 7.63
CA ASP A 46 17.30 10.48 8.97
C ASP A 46 17.56 9.01 9.37
N GLY A 47 17.34 8.06 8.45
CA GLY A 47 17.49 6.63 8.68
C GLY A 47 16.26 5.95 9.31
N ARG A 48 15.21 6.70 9.68
CA ARG A 48 13.97 6.11 10.20
C ARG A 48 13.36 5.17 9.17
N SER A 49 12.84 4.05 9.66
CA SER A 49 12.15 3.06 8.86
C SER A 49 10.73 2.90 9.39
N VAL A 50 9.74 3.10 8.53
CA VAL A 50 8.31 2.99 8.85
C VAL A 50 7.73 1.82 8.07
N ASN A 51 7.22 0.80 8.75
CA ASN A 51 6.75 -0.44 8.17
C ASN A 51 5.25 -0.63 8.40
N VAL A 52 4.49 -0.91 7.34
CA VAL A 52 3.03 -1.02 7.40
C VAL A 52 2.60 -2.07 8.42
N LEU A 53 3.13 -3.30 8.35
CA LEU A 53 2.75 -4.37 9.29
C LEU A 53 3.02 -4.02 10.75
N LYS A 54 4.19 -3.44 11.04
CA LYS A 54 4.64 -3.18 12.41
C LYS A 54 4.02 -1.92 13.00
N ASP A 55 3.82 -0.90 12.19
CA ASP A 55 3.53 0.45 12.67
C ASP A 55 2.08 0.89 12.46
N TRP A 56 1.34 0.27 11.53
CA TRP A 56 -0.07 0.58 11.30
C TRP A 56 -0.99 0.46 12.53
N PRO A 57 -0.86 -0.56 13.41
CA PRO A 57 -1.78 -0.72 14.54
C PRO A 57 -1.39 0.14 15.75
N LYS A 58 -0.32 0.92 15.66
CA LYS A 58 0.15 1.77 16.77
C LYS A 58 -0.65 3.07 16.83
N ASP A 59 -0.53 3.76 17.96
CA ASP A 59 -1.00 5.14 18.12
C ASP A 59 0.21 6.06 18.34
N ASN A 60 0.99 6.26 17.27
CA ASN A 60 2.21 7.07 17.31
C ASN A 60 2.44 7.79 15.96
N LYS A 61 3.55 8.54 15.87
CA LYS A 61 3.91 9.29 14.65
C LYS A 61 4.10 8.40 13.42
N ASP A 62 4.51 7.14 13.57
CA ASP A 62 4.67 6.21 12.44
C ASP A 62 3.30 5.81 11.89
N ALA A 63 2.36 5.47 12.76
CA ALA A 63 0.98 5.23 12.38
C ALA A 63 0.34 6.47 11.73
N GLN A 64 0.56 7.66 12.30
CA GLN A 64 0.09 8.92 11.72
C GLN A 64 0.69 9.16 10.32
N PHE A 65 1.98 8.88 10.13
CA PHE A 65 2.63 9.00 8.83
C PHE A 65 2.00 8.04 7.82
N LEU A 66 1.78 6.78 8.20
CA LEU A 66 1.13 5.79 7.36
C LEU A 66 -0.32 6.15 7.01
N ARG A 67 -1.08 6.73 7.95
CA ARG A 67 -2.41 7.27 7.67
C ARG A 67 -2.36 8.41 6.66
N GLN A 68 -1.44 9.38 6.82
CA GLN A 68 -1.26 10.45 5.82
C GLN A 68 -0.87 9.92 4.44
N VAL A 69 -0.04 8.89 4.36
CA VAL A 69 0.30 8.22 3.10
C VAL A 69 -0.94 7.57 2.47
N ARG A 70 -1.74 6.83 3.25
CA ARG A 70 -2.99 6.20 2.76
C ARG A 70 -3.97 7.25 2.27
N ASP A 71 -4.17 8.32 3.04
CA ASP A 71 -5.05 9.43 2.70
C ASP A 71 -4.64 10.08 1.37
N GLY A 72 -3.37 10.47 1.23
CA GLY A 72 -2.87 11.08 -0.01
C GLY A 72 -2.86 10.11 -1.20
N ALA A 73 -2.63 8.81 -0.97
CA ALA A 73 -2.74 7.81 -2.04
C ALA A 73 -4.17 7.73 -2.58
N CYS A 74 -5.20 7.88 -1.73
CA CYS A 74 -6.59 7.86 -2.18
C CYS A 74 -6.97 9.02 -3.10
N GLU A 75 -6.20 10.11 -3.10
CA GLU A 75 -6.38 11.23 -4.02
C GLU A 75 -5.79 10.95 -5.41
N MET A 76 -4.87 9.99 -5.52
CA MET A 76 -4.05 9.75 -6.71
C MET A 76 -4.37 8.42 -7.41
N PHE A 77 -4.84 7.42 -6.65
CA PHE A 77 -5.08 6.07 -7.14
C PHE A 77 -6.57 5.73 -7.10
N SER A 78 -7.02 4.90 -8.03
CA SER A 78 -8.41 4.45 -8.08
C SER A 78 -8.73 3.55 -6.89
N VAL A 79 -7.83 2.60 -6.59
CA VAL A 79 -7.96 1.67 -5.46
C VAL A 79 -6.78 1.85 -4.52
N VAL A 80 -7.09 2.01 -3.23
CA VAL A 80 -6.13 1.94 -2.12
C VAL A 80 -6.70 0.99 -1.07
N LEU A 81 -6.01 -0.13 -0.86
CA LEU A 81 -6.36 -1.12 0.15
C LEU A 81 -5.28 -1.18 1.22
N SER A 82 -5.63 -0.78 2.42
CA SER A 82 -4.79 -0.74 3.60
C SER A 82 -5.06 -1.95 4.51
N PRO A 83 -4.32 -2.09 5.62
CA PRO A 83 -4.63 -3.09 6.63
C PRO A 83 -6.06 -2.98 7.20
N ASP A 84 -6.72 -1.83 7.10
CA ASP A 84 -8.12 -1.64 7.52
C ASP A 84 -9.13 -2.24 6.51
N TYR A 85 -8.69 -2.64 5.30
CA TYR A 85 -9.55 -3.28 4.31
C TYR A 85 -9.84 -4.75 4.64
N ASN A 86 -8.79 -5.58 4.77
CA ASN A 86 -8.90 -7.00 5.16
C ASN A 86 -7.54 -7.63 5.52
N ALA A 87 -7.58 -8.88 5.99
CA ALA A 87 -6.40 -9.64 6.42
C ALA A 87 -5.33 -9.88 5.33
N ALA A 88 -5.69 -9.85 4.04
CA ALA A 88 -4.74 -10.01 2.95
C ALA A 88 -3.84 -8.77 2.79
N HIS A 89 -4.32 -7.60 3.19
CA HIS A 89 -3.61 -6.32 3.08
C HIS A 89 -3.01 -5.87 4.42
N ARG A 90 -2.95 -6.76 5.42
CA ARG A 90 -2.47 -6.42 6.77
C ARG A 90 -1.04 -5.87 6.84
N ASN A 91 -0.23 -6.12 5.82
CA ASN A 91 1.20 -5.83 5.80
C ASN A 91 1.65 -4.88 4.68
N HIS A 92 0.72 -4.35 3.87
CA HIS A 92 1.04 -3.45 2.77
C HIS A 92 -0.16 -2.57 2.39
N PHE A 93 0.10 -1.50 1.67
CA PHE A 93 -0.90 -0.80 0.88
C PHE A 93 -0.89 -1.35 -0.53
N HIS A 94 -2.02 -1.86 -1.00
CA HIS A 94 -2.23 -2.09 -2.42
C HIS A 94 -2.73 -0.80 -3.05
N VAL A 95 -2.05 -0.31 -4.08
CA VAL A 95 -2.50 0.82 -4.88
C VAL A 95 -2.62 0.44 -6.34
N ASP A 96 -3.71 0.82 -7.00
CA ASP A 96 -3.90 0.58 -8.44
C ASP A 96 -4.69 1.69 -9.15
N VAL A 97 -4.58 1.73 -10.47
CA VAL A 97 -5.26 2.69 -11.36
C VAL A 97 -6.35 2.02 -12.22
N GLY A 98 -6.96 0.96 -11.70
CA GLY A 98 -8.02 0.23 -12.37
C GLY A 98 -9.33 1.00 -12.47
N GLY A 99 -10.34 0.36 -13.08
CA GLY A 99 -11.66 0.95 -13.28
C GLY A 99 -12.57 0.97 -12.05
N TRP A 100 -12.12 0.45 -10.91
CA TRP A 100 -12.87 0.44 -9.64
C TRP A 100 -12.39 1.58 -8.74
N SER A 101 -13.26 2.11 -7.89
CA SER A 101 -12.86 3.10 -6.88
C SER A 101 -13.11 2.61 -5.47
N VAL A 102 -12.04 2.48 -4.68
CA VAL A 102 -12.07 2.08 -3.26
C VAL A 102 -10.94 2.77 -2.52
N CYS A 103 -11.23 3.36 -1.36
CA CYS A 103 -10.23 3.84 -0.40
C CYS A 103 -10.57 3.28 0.97
N ARG A 104 -9.78 2.33 1.47
CA ARG A 104 -9.93 1.74 2.81
C ARG A 104 -8.59 1.37 3.39
#